data_AF-A0A9Q3H094-F1
#
_entry.id   AF-A0A9Q3H094-F1
#
_cell.length_a   1.000
_cell.length_b   1.000
_cell.length_c   1.000
_cell.angle_alpha   90.00
_cell.angle_beta   90.00
_cell.angle_gamma   90.00
#
_symmetry.space_group_name_H-M   'P 1'
#
loop_
_entity.id
_entity.type
_entity.pdbx_description
1 polymer ?
#
loop_
_entity_poly.entity_id
_entity_poly.type
_entity_poly.pdbx_seq_one_letter_code
_entity_poly.pdbx_strand_id
1 'polypeptide(L)'
;MQTLTLRRLKANLLDLPKKVQHGVGIEIYEPWKTLYFKKHEEFSALYGKQRSKSVKWDSSEFFFRLSDLRQLCNHPALIEREEGVKRYTWKEGSKVVHLVSHLKEFFQKEPGLRYPKAVVFSEYKRFLDIIEIALDESGISNLMMHGMLKNDQRIQILEEFRKNPKSQVLLTTKGTGGVGIDLRCAQNVYIMEPGWNPSTDEQAVDRLYRLGQKKEVHVFHYITVGSIEVNIQQVRRKKQQLQMLSIGHLGTVDHELEKLIVETIEKS
;
A
#
# COMPACT_ATOMS: atom_id res chain seq x y z
N MET A 1 -34.65 -16.31 -10.86
CA MET A 1 -34.00 -15.20 -11.60
C MET A 1 -32.52 -15.20 -11.25
N GLN A 2 -31.65 -15.61 -12.18
CA GLN A 2 -30.19 -15.53 -12.01
C GLN A 2 -29.74 -14.08 -12.24
N THR A 3 -29.18 -13.44 -11.22
CA THR A 3 -28.60 -12.11 -11.32
C THR A 3 -27.29 -12.20 -12.10
N LEU A 4 -27.36 -12.00 -13.42
CA LEU A 4 -26.19 -11.90 -14.30
C LEU A 4 -25.37 -10.67 -13.90
N THR A 5 -24.21 -10.90 -13.28
CA THR A 5 -23.30 -9.82 -12.87
C THR A 5 -22.47 -9.39 -14.08
N LEU A 6 -22.87 -8.29 -14.73
CA LEU A 6 -22.17 -7.71 -15.88
C LEU A 6 -20.87 -7.01 -15.44
N ARG A 7 -19.77 -7.75 -15.35
CA ARG A 7 -18.41 -7.19 -15.19
C ARG A 7 -17.88 -6.78 -16.56
N ARG A 8 -18.47 -5.74 -17.18
CA ARG A 8 -17.94 -5.13 -18.41
C ARG A 8 -16.59 -4.47 -18.10
N LEU A 9 -15.58 -4.74 -18.92
CA LEU A 9 -14.25 -4.14 -18.86
C LEU A 9 -14.36 -2.60 -18.85
N LYS A 10 -14.15 -1.98 -17.68
CA LYS A 10 -14.32 -0.53 -17.44
C LYS A 10 -13.65 0.38 -18.48
N ALA A 11 -12.55 -0.06 -19.10
CA ALA A 11 -11.77 0.76 -20.03
C ALA A 11 -12.38 0.89 -21.44
N ASN A 12 -13.14 -0.09 -21.93
CA ASN A 12 -13.68 -0.03 -23.29
C ASN A 12 -15.03 0.70 -23.39
N LEU A 13 -15.70 0.91 -22.26
CA LEU A 13 -17.04 1.53 -22.19
C LEU A 13 -17.02 2.96 -21.64
N LEU A 14 -15.99 3.28 -20.86
CA LEU A 14 -15.80 4.59 -20.26
C LEU A 14 -14.61 5.18 -21.02
N ASP A 15 -14.83 6.30 -21.72
CA ASP A 15 -13.79 7.08 -22.42
C ASP A 15 -12.77 7.63 -21.41
N LEU A 16 -11.96 6.72 -20.86
CA LEU A 16 -11.00 6.97 -19.82
C LEU A 16 -9.63 7.20 -20.45
N PRO A 17 -8.86 8.17 -19.93
CA PRO A 17 -7.49 8.37 -20.37
C PRO A 17 -6.63 7.15 -20.03
N LYS A 18 -5.41 7.12 -20.52
CA LYS A 18 -4.48 6.02 -20.26
C LYS A 18 -4.27 5.81 -18.75
N LYS A 19 -4.17 4.54 -18.34
CA LYS A 19 -3.70 4.15 -17.01
C LYS A 19 -2.40 3.38 -17.16
N VAL A 20 -1.35 3.84 -16.49
CA VAL A 20 -0.04 3.18 -16.49
C VAL A 20 0.27 2.62 -15.11
N GLN A 21 0.69 1.37 -15.05
CA GLN A 21 1.08 0.72 -13.80
C GLN A 21 2.59 0.48 -13.79
N HIS A 22 3.21 0.82 -12.67
CA HIS A 22 4.65 0.72 -12.43
C HIS A 22 4.90 -0.16 -11.21
N GLY A 23 5.84 -1.09 -11.31
CA GLY A 23 6.38 -1.82 -10.16
C GLY A 23 7.69 -1.17 -9.73
N VAL A 24 7.78 -0.77 -8.46
CA VAL A 24 8.95 -0.10 -7.89
C VAL A 24 9.59 -1.05 -6.88
N GLY A 25 10.64 -1.76 -7.31
CA GLY A 25 11.43 -2.63 -6.46
C GLY A 25 12.45 -1.82 -5.67
N ILE A 26 12.45 -1.97 -4.34
CA ILE A 26 13.30 -1.20 -3.44
C ILE A 26 14.08 -2.15 -2.52
N GLU A 27 15.35 -1.85 -2.28
CA GLU A 27 16.15 -2.57 -1.29
C GLU A 27 16.07 -1.89 0.09
N ILE A 28 16.17 -2.70 1.15
CA ILE A 28 16.23 -2.18 2.52
C ILE A 28 17.56 -1.44 2.71
N TYR A 29 17.49 -0.23 3.27
CA TYR A 29 18.62 0.61 3.60
C TYR A 29 19.52 -0.06 4.65
N GLU A 30 20.84 0.03 4.50
CA GLU A 30 21.78 -0.37 5.54
C GLU A 30 21.84 0.68 6.65
N PRO A 31 21.86 0.31 7.94
CA PRO A 31 22.15 -1.03 8.48
C PRO A 31 20.92 -1.94 8.70
N TRP A 32 19.72 -1.48 8.34
CA TRP A 32 18.46 -2.15 8.67
C TRP A 32 18.25 -3.47 7.92
N LYS A 33 18.95 -3.66 6.79
CA LYS A 33 18.97 -4.91 6.04
C LYS A 33 19.45 -6.08 6.92
N THR A 34 20.51 -5.87 7.71
CA THR A 34 21.02 -6.88 8.66
C THR A 34 19.97 -7.24 9.72
N LEU A 35 19.32 -6.24 10.31
CA LEU A 35 18.26 -6.47 11.30
C LEU A 35 17.06 -7.21 10.71
N TYR A 36 16.65 -6.83 9.50
CA TYR A 36 15.56 -7.47 8.78
C TYR A 36 15.86 -8.95 8.53
N PHE A 37 17.01 -9.28 7.96
CA PHE A 37 17.36 -10.66 7.64
C PHE A 37 17.50 -11.53 8.89
N LYS A 38 18.06 -10.99 9.99
CA LYS A 38 18.08 -11.69 11.28
C LYS A 38 16.66 -12.04 11.76
N LYS A 39 15.74 -11.06 11.79
CA LYS A 39 14.35 -11.30 12.18
C LYS A 39 13.61 -12.24 11.22
N HIS A 40 13.95 -12.17 9.92
CA HIS A 40 13.38 -13.04 8.91
C HIS A 40 13.85 -14.49 9.08
N GLU A 41 15.12 -14.74 9.39
CA GLU A 41 15.62 -16.07 9.75
C GLU A 41 14.94 -16.62 11.00
N GLU A 42 14.85 -15.83 12.07
CA GLU A 42 14.14 -16.21 13.29
C GLU A 42 12.67 -16.58 13.00
N PHE A 43 12.00 -15.78 12.17
CA PHE A 43 10.63 -16.06 11.73
C PHE A 43 10.56 -17.35 10.90
N SER A 44 11.48 -17.55 9.96
CA SER A 44 11.52 -18.72 9.08
C SER A 44 11.82 -20.02 9.85
N ALA A 45 12.66 -19.97 10.89
CA ALA A 45 12.94 -21.11 11.75
C ALA A 45 11.69 -21.57 12.53
N LEU A 46 10.85 -20.62 12.92
CA LEU A 46 9.61 -20.89 13.67
C LEU A 46 8.44 -21.30 12.77
N TYR A 47 8.31 -20.70 11.59
CA TYR A 47 7.10 -20.80 10.76
C TYR A 47 7.32 -21.22 9.30
N GLY A 48 8.57 -21.39 8.85
CA GLY A 48 8.89 -21.84 7.48
C GLY A 48 8.76 -23.36 7.29
N LYS A 49 8.95 -23.86 6.05
CA LYS A 49 8.84 -25.30 5.71
C LYS A 49 9.61 -26.22 6.63
N GLN A 50 10.80 -25.80 7.01
CA GLN A 50 11.79 -26.62 7.71
C GLN A 50 11.60 -26.59 9.24
N ARG A 51 10.53 -25.95 9.73
CA ARG A 51 10.23 -25.91 11.16
C ARG A 51 10.01 -27.30 11.74
N SER A 52 10.32 -27.45 13.02
CA SER A 52 10.00 -28.67 13.75
C SER A 52 8.48 -28.85 13.86
N LYS A 53 7.95 -29.91 13.22
CA LYS A 53 6.51 -30.22 13.21
C LYS A 53 5.92 -30.55 14.57
N SER A 54 6.75 -30.81 15.59
CA SER A 54 6.31 -31.08 16.96
C SER A 54 5.91 -29.83 17.73
N VAL A 55 6.26 -28.63 17.24
CA VAL A 55 5.96 -27.36 17.89
C VAL A 55 4.61 -26.84 17.40
N LYS A 56 3.61 -26.84 18.30
CA LYS A 56 2.38 -26.05 18.09
C LYS A 56 2.78 -24.58 18.03
N TRP A 57 2.31 -23.87 16.99
CA TRP A 57 2.64 -22.46 16.81
C TRP A 57 1.44 -21.59 17.19
N ASP A 58 1.73 -20.40 17.70
CA ASP A 58 0.74 -19.40 18.10
C ASP A 58 0.43 -18.45 16.93
N SER A 59 -0.83 -18.42 16.50
CA SER A 59 -1.31 -17.54 15.43
C SER A 59 -1.09 -16.07 15.75
N SER A 60 -1.25 -15.66 16.99
CA SER A 60 -1.09 -14.25 17.40
C SER A 60 0.36 -13.81 17.24
N GLU A 61 1.29 -14.64 17.74
CA GLU A 61 2.73 -14.40 17.63
C GLU A 61 3.21 -14.42 16.16
N PHE A 62 2.66 -15.30 15.34
CA PHE A 62 2.95 -15.32 13.90
C PHE A 62 2.57 -14.01 13.23
N PHE A 63 1.32 -13.55 13.36
CA PHE A 63 0.86 -12.33 12.71
C PHE A 63 1.58 -11.09 13.26
N PHE A 64 1.92 -11.12 14.54
CA PHE A 64 2.74 -10.09 15.16
C PHE A 64 4.13 -9.99 14.53
N ARG A 65 4.87 -11.10 14.44
CA ARG A 65 6.22 -11.10 13.83
C ARG A 65 6.19 -10.81 12.34
N LEU A 66 5.17 -11.31 11.66
CA LEU A 66 4.91 -11.00 10.26
C LEU A 66 4.65 -9.50 10.07
N SER A 67 3.88 -8.88 10.96
CA SER A 67 3.66 -7.43 10.97
C SER A 67 4.95 -6.65 11.19
N ASP A 68 5.82 -7.09 12.12
CA ASP A 68 7.14 -6.48 12.33
C ASP A 68 7.99 -6.53 11.05
N LEU A 69 8.05 -7.68 10.35
CA LEU A 69 8.79 -7.81 9.08
C LEU A 69 8.23 -6.88 8.00
N ARG A 70 6.90 -6.78 7.86
CA ARG A 70 6.26 -5.85 6.92
C ARG A 70 6.56 -4.39 7.26
N GLN A 71 6.51 -4.04 8.55
CA GLN A 71 6.81 -2.69 9.00
C GLN A 71 8.29 -2.31 8.80
N LEU A 72 9.23 -3.24 9.00
CA LEU A 72 10.65 -3.03 8.67
C LEU A 72 10.89 -2.73 7.18
N CYS A 73 10.08 -3.30 6.28
CA CYS A 73 10.17 -3.00 4.85
C CYS A 73 9.82 -1.53 4.54
N ASN A 74 9.03 -0.90 5.41
CA ASN A 74 8.60 0.49 5.28
C ASN A 74 9.56 1.44 5.96
N HIS A 75 9.79 1.26 7.26
CA HIS A 75 10.70 2.08 8.05
C HIS A 75 11.06 1.41 9.40
N PRO A 76 12.32 1.44 9.85
CA PRO A 76 12.75 0.77 11.09
C PRO A 76 12.07 1.28 12.37
N ALA A 77 11.79 2.58 12.46
CA ALA A 77 11.07 3.19 13.59
C ALA A 77 9.68 2.58 13.88
N LEU A 78 9.07 1.87 12.93
CA LEU A 78 7.73 1.30 13.09
C LEU A 78 7.72 0.10 14.05
N ILE A 79 8.82 -0.63 14.18
CA ILE A 79 8.92 -1.78 15.07
C ILE A 79 9.47 -1.43 16.46
N GLU A 80 9.95 -0.20 16.66
CA GLU A 80 10.36 0.25 17.99
C GLU A 80 9.18 0.53 18.89
N ARG A 81 9.34 0.11 20.14
CA ARG A 81 8.31 0.11 21.19
C ARG A 81 8.77 0.80 22.47
N GLU A 82 10.08 1.01 22.62
CA GLU A 82 10.66 1.71 23.77
C GLU A 82 10.85 3.18 23.39
N GLU A 83 10.13 4.07 24.06
CA GLU A 83 10.27 5.51 23.87
C GLU A 83 11.69 5.95 24.30
N GLY A 84 12.43 6.60 23.41
CA GLY A 84 13.66 7.34 23.75
C GLY A 84 15.00 6.66 23.44
N VAL A 85 15.03 5.45 22.88
CA VAL A 85 16.30 4.71 22.67
C VAL A 85 17.02 5.08 21.38
N LYS A 86 16.29 5.35 20.27
CA LYS A 86 16.88 5.77 18.98
C LYS A 86 16.13 6.92 18.31
N ARG A 87 16.87 7.94 17.88
CA ARG A 87 16.36 8.98 16.98
C ARG A 87 16.51 8.50 15.55
N TYR A 88 15.39 8.10 14.95
CA TYR A 88 15.33 7.77 13.55
C TYR A 88 15.14 9.02 12.70
N THR A 89 15.64 8.98 11.46
CA THR A 89 15.29 9.96 10.43
C THR A 89 14.48 9.29 9.33
N TRP A 90 13.57 10.03 8.69
CA TRP A 90 12.77 9.48 7.59
C TRP A 90 13.62 8.94 6.42
N LYS A 91 14.87 9.43 6.31
CA LYS A 91 15.85 9.00 5.29
C LYS A 91 16.31 7.55 5.48
N GLU A 92 16.06 6.96 6.63
CA GLU A 92 16.40 5.56 6.90
C GLU A 92 15.36 4.57 6.34
N GLY A 93 14.21 5.05 5.87
CA GLY A 93 13.25 4.25 5.11
C GLY A 93 13.45 4.41 3.62
N SER A 94 14.02 3.39 2.95
CA SER A 94 14.27 3.43 1.50
C SER A 94 13.03 3.83 0.69
N LYS A 95 11.86 3.31 1.07
CA LYS A 95 10.59 3.65 0.40
C LYS A 95 10.24 5.13 0.50
N VAL A 96 10.51 5.76 1.64
CA VAL A 96 10.23 7.19 1.86
C VAL A 96 11.16 8.04 1.01
N VAL A 97 12.46 7.70 0.96
CA VAL A 97 13.45 8.39 0.12
C VAL A 97 13.06 8.33 -1.36
N HIS A 98 12.71 7.14 -1.86
CA HIS A 98 12.26 6.97 -3.23
C HIS A 98 10.96 7.71 -3.53
N LEU A 99 9.98 7.67 -2.61
CA LEU A 99 8.73 8.40 -2.75
C LEU A 99 8.96 9.91 -2.89
N VAL A 100 9.79 10.50 -2.01
CA VAL A 100 10.15 11.92 -2.07
C VAL A 100 10.80 12.26 -3.41
N SER A 101 11.72 11.42 -3.90
CA SER A 101 12.36 11.63 -5.21
C SER A 101 11.32 11.60 -6.34
N HIS A 102 10.46 10.59 -6.38
CA HIS A 102 9.41 10.46 -7.41
C HIS A 102 8.43 11.63 -7.38
N LEU A 103 8.03 12.10 -6.19
CA LEU A 103 7.14 13.25 -6.06
C LEU A 103 7.81 14.54 -6.54
N LYS A 104 9.08 14.77 -6.20
CA LYS A 104 9.84 15.94 -6.69
C LYS A 104 9.92 15.92 -8.22
N GLU A 105 10.25 14.77 -8.80
CA GLU A 105 10.29 14.62 -10.26
C GLU A 105 8.92 14.88 -10.90
N PHE A 106 7.85 14.31 -10.34
CA PHE A 106 6.49 14.52 -10.81
C PHE A 106 6.07 16.00 -10.79
N PHE A 107 6.39 16.71 -9.72
CA PHE A 107 6.04 18.14 -9.58
C PHE A 107 6.94 19.07 -10.41
N GLN A 108 8.13 18.64 -10.82
CA GLN A 108 9.05 19.43 -11.66
C GLN A 108 8.84 19.19 -13.17
N LYS A 109 8.57 17.93 -13.58
CA LYS A 109 8.64 17.49 -14.98
C LYS A 109 7.33 17.58 -15.77
N GLU A 110 6.22 17.97 -15.15
CA GLU A 110 4.89 17.97 -15.78
C GLU A 110 4.39 19.40 -16.13
N PRO A 111 5.01 20.11 -17.09
CA PRO A 111 4.61 21.48 -17.47
C PRO A 111 3.20 21.54 -18.09
N GLY A 112 2.59 20.40 -18.44
CA GLY A 112 1.21 20.31 -18.94
C GLY A 112 0.14 20.25 -17.83
N LEU A 113 0.53 20.01 -16.57
CA LEU A 113 -0.40 19.95 -15.45
C LEU A 113 -0.35 21.26 -14.66
N ARG A 114 -1.39 22.09 -14.79
CA ARG A 114 -1.49 23.35 -14.03
C ARG A 114 -1.40 23.14 -12.52
N TYR A 115 -1.97 22.05 -12.01
CA TYR A 115 -2.02 21.69 -10.59
C TYR A 115 -1.86 20.16 -10.42
N PRO A 116 -0.62 19.65 -10.45
CA PRO A 116 -0.36 18.21 -10.30
C PRO A 116 -0.70 17.77 -8.87
N LYS A 117 -1.41 16.64 -8.75
CA LYS A 117 -1.80 16.07 -7.46
C LYS A 117 -1.52 14.58 -7.38
N ALA A 118 -1.11 14.12 -6.21
CA ALA A 118 -0.80 12.73 -5.93
C ALA A 118 -1.55 12.21 -4.70
N VAL A 119 -1.78 10.89 -4.66
CA VAL A 119 -2.33 10.20 -3.50
C VAL A 119 -1.35 9.10 -3.08
N VAL A 120 -1.02 9.04 -1.79
CA VAL A 120 -0.16 8.03 -1.20
C VAL A 120 -1.01 7.16 -0.27
N PHE A 121 -1.06 5.87 -0.56
CA PHE A 121 -1.77 4.89 0.23
C PHE A 121 -0.81 4.04 1.06
N SER A 122 -1.12 3.90 2.35
CA SER A 122 -0.49 2.91 3.21
C SER A 122 -1.51 2.17 4.09
N GLU A 123 -1.19 0.98 4.59
CA GLU A 123 -1.93 0.30 5.64
C GLU A 123 -1.63 0.87 7.02
N TYR A 124 -0.46 1.48 7.20
CA TYR A 124 0.08 1.87 8.51
C TYR A 124 0.02 3.38 8.70
N LYS A 125 -0.84 3.86 9.60
CA LYS A 125 -0.93 5.30 9.94
C LYS A 125 0.41 5.86 10.43
N ARG A 126 1.13 5.13 11.29
CA ARG A 126 2.46 5.52 11.77
C ARG A 126 3.47 5.68 10.63
N PHE A 127 3.30 4.95 9.53
CA PHE A 127 4.18 5.12 8.37
C PHE A 127 3.83 6.39 7.58
N LEU A 128 2.53 6.70 7.46
CA LEU A 128 2.09 7.96 6.88
C LEU A 128 2.60 9.16 7.69
N ASP A 129 2.66 9.07 9.02
CA ASP A 129 3.25 10.13 9.86
C ASP A 129 4.74 10.38 9.51
N ILE A 130 5.51 9.33 9.25
CA ILE A 130 6.92 9.45 8.83
C ILE A 130 7.01 10.06 7.43
N ILE A 131 6.11 9.69 6.53
CA ILE A 131 6.03 10.27 5.18
C ILE A 131 5.67 11.75 5.26
N GLU A 132 4.71 12.14 6.10
CA GLU A 132 4.32 13.54 6.33
C GLU A 132 5.54 14.40 6.72
N ILE A 133 6.33 13.95 7.70
CA ILE A 133 7.60 14.63 8.09
C ILE A 133 8.53 14.78 6.89
N ALA A 134 8.71 13.72 6.10
CA ALA A 134 9.59 13.73 4.92
C ALA A 134 9.12 14.70 3.83
N LEU A 135 7.80 14.80 3.63
CA LEU A 135 7.19 15.72 2.67
C LEU A 135 7.32 17.18 3.14
N ASP A 136 7.06 17.44 4.43
CA ASP A 136 7.19 18.77 5.02
C ASP A 136 8.63 19.29 4.93
N GLU A 137 9.62 18.48 5.33
CA GLU A 137 11.04 18.82 5.19
C GLU A 137 11.48 18.99 3.73
N SER A 138 10.76 18.37 2.80
CA SER A 138 11.00 18.49 1.35
C SER A 138 10.24 19.63 0.70
N GLY A 139 9.45 20.41 1.46
CA GLY A 139 8.62 21.50 0.94
C GLY A 139 7.45 21.04 0.07
N ILE A 140 6.96 19.81 0.26
CA ILE A 140 5.84 19.23 -0.47
C ILE A 140 4.61 19.30 0.43
N SER A 141 3.64 20.12 0.04
CA SER A 141 2.40 20.26 0.81
C SER A 141 1.58 18.98 0.77
N ASN A 142 1.03 18.62 1.91
CA ASN A 142 0.27 17.39 2.05
C ASN A 142 -0.92 17.55 3.01
N LEU A 143 -1.85 16.61 2.91
CA LEU A 143 -3.01 16.46 3.79
C LEU A 143 -3.11 15.00 4.22
N MET A 144 -3.54 14.75 5.45
CA MET A 144 -3.63 13.40 6.02
C MET A 144 -5.09 12.98 6.26
N MET A 145 -5.51 11.84 5.70
CA MET A 145 -6.85 11.28 5.91
C MET A 145 -6.79 9.82 6.38
N HIS A 146 -7.18 9.55 7.62
CA HIS A 146 -7.17 8.20 8.22
C HIS A 146 -8.49 7.82 8.93
N GLY A 147 -8.59 6.54 9.32
CA GLY A 147 -9.82 5.91 9.81
C GLY A 147 -10.32 6.44 11.16
N MET A 148 -9.50 7.16 11.91
CA MET A 148 -9.90 7.74 13.21
C MET A 148 -10.55 9.12 13.08
N LEU A 149 -10.49 9.77 11.90
CA LEU A 149 -11.13 11.06 11.67
C LEU A 149 -12.66 10.92 11.62
N LYS A 150 -13.39 11.94 12.07
CA LYS A 150 -14.84 12.02 11.88
C LYS A 150 -15.19 12.24 10.41
N ASN A 151 -16.41 11.90 10.01
CA ASN A 151 -16.85 12.03 8.62
C ASN A 151 -16.72 13.47 8.09
N ASP A 152 -17.12 14.47 8.89
CA ASP A 152 -17.06 15.88 8.49
C ASP A 152 -15.62 16.35 8.25
N GLN A 153 -14.67 15.90 9.07
CA GLN A 153 -13.24 16.18 8.88
C GLN A 153 -12.73 15.57 7.57
N ARG A 154 -13.12 14.32 7.26
CA ARG A 154 -12.76 13.68 5.98
C ARG A 154 -13.31 14.46 4.80
N ILE A 155 -14.56 14.93 4.87
CA ILE A 155 -15.18 15.75 3.82
C ILE A 155 -14.40 17.05 3.63
N GLN A 156 -14.04 17.75 4.71
CA GLN A 156 -13.25 18.99 4.65
C GLN A 156 -11.90 18.77 3.97
N ILE A 157 -11.16 17.73 4.38
CA ILE A 157 -9.86 17.38 3.80
C ILE A 157 -9.97 17.06 2.30
N LEU A 158 -11.00 16.33 1.91
CA LEU A 158 -11.24 15.99 0.51
C LEU A 158 -11.61 17.22 -0.33
N GLU A 159 -12.42 18.12 0.21
CA GLU A 159 -12.76 19.38 -0.45
C GLU A 159 -11.53 20.27 -0.61
N GLU A 160 -10.71 20.38 0.43
CA GLU A 160 -9.45 21.09 0.38
C GLU A 160 -8.51 20.48 -0.67
N PHE A 161 -8.32 19.16 -0.64
CA PHE A 161 -7.48 18.46 -1.61
C PHE A 161 -7.95 18.69 -3.05
N ARG A 162 -9.25 18.74 -3.32
CA ARG A 162 -9.79 19.00 -4.66
C ARG A 162 -9.64 20.45 -5.10
N LYS A 163 -9.96 21.40 -4.22
CA LYS A 163 -10.14 22.81 -4.56
C LYS A 163 -8.87 23.63 -4.40
N ASN A 164 -8.05 23.33 -3.40
CA ASN A 164 -6.84 24.10 -3.11
C ASN A 164 -5.72 23.70 -4.08
N PRO A 165 -5.27 24.59 -4.97
CA PRO A 165 -4.20 24.28 -5.90
C PRO A 165 -2.86 24.03 -5.22
N LYS A 166 -2.69 24.54 -3.99
CA LYS A 166 -1.48 24.35 -3.20
C LYS A 166 -1.40 22.99 -2.52
N SER A 167 -2.49 22.24 -2.35
CA SER A 167 -2.43 20.91 -1.69
C SER A 167 -1.98 19.84 -2.69
N GLN A 168 -0.72 19.41 -2.62
CA GLN A 168 -0.12 18.57 -3.65
C GLN A 168 -0.33 17.07 -3.42
N VAL A 169 -0.24 16.62 -2.17
CA VAL A 169 -0.31 15.20 -1.81
C VAL A 169 -1.45 14.93 -0.82
N LEU A 170 -2.20 13.86 -1.03
CA LEU A 170 -3.09 13.28 -0.02
C LEU A 170 -2.49 11.98 0.50
N LEU A 171 -2.13 11.97 1.79
CA LEU A 171 -1.73 10.79 2.54
C LEU A 171 -2.97 10.12 3.11
N THR A 172 -3.19 8.83 2.83
CA THR A 172 -4.38 8.17 3.34
C THR A 172 -4.20 6.68 3.60
N THR A 173 -4.88 6.16 4.62
CA THR A 173 -4.86 4.71 4.85
C THR A 173 -5.81 3.98 3.92
N LYS A 174 -5.41 2.80 3.44
CA LYS A 174 -6.20 1.99 2.48
C LYS A 174 -7.63 1.67 2.95
N GLY A 175 -7.86 1.62 4.26
CA GLY A 175 -9.17 1.31 4.87
C GLY A 175 -10.11 2.49 5.07
N THR A 176 -9.65 3.75 4.89
CA THR A 176 -10.46 4.95 5.21
C THR A 176 -11.55 5.26 4.17
N GLY A 177 -11.69 4.41 3.14
CA GLY A 177 -12.48 4.67 1.94
C GLY A 177 -13.87 4.05 1.87
N GLY A 178 -14.50 3.66 2.98
CA GLY A 178 -15.74 2.87 3.00
C GLY A 178 -16.90 3.36 2.11
N VAL A 179 -16.95 4.64 1.72
CA VAL A 179 -18.00 5.18 0.82
C VAL A 179 -17.43 6.22 -0.15
N GLY A 180 -17.69 6.07 -1.45
CA GLY A 180 -17.86 7.16 -2.43
C GLY A 180 -16.73 8.18 -2.70
N ILE A 181 -15.56 8.10 -2.06
CA ILE A 181 -14.50 9.14 -2.16
C ILE A 181 -14.10 9.42 -3.62
N ASP A 182 -14.24 10.67 -4.04
CA ASP A 182 -13.81 11.15 -5.36
C ASP A 182 -12.41 11.75 -5.31
N LEU A 183 -11.44 11.08 -5.94
CA LEU A 183 -10.04 11.51 -6.02
C LEU A 183 -9.60 11.77 -7.46
N ARG A 184 -10.54 11.97 -8.40
CA ARG A 184 -10.24 12.22 -9.83
C ARG A 184 -9.34 13.45 -10.08
N CYS A 185 -9.21 14.35 -9.10
CA CYS A 185 -8.31 15.50 -9.20
C CYS A 185 -6.82 15.13 -9.22
N ALA A 186 -6.43 13.91 -8.81
CA ALA A 186 -5.05 13.43 -8.80
C ALA A 186 -4.70 12.57 -10.02
N GLN A 187 -3.41 12.52 -10.34
CA GLN A 187 -2.83 11.84 -11.50
C GLN A 187 -1.93 10.68 -11.08
N ASN A 188 -1.20 10.83 -9.97
CA ASN A 188 -0.32 9.77 -9.49
C ASN A 188 -0.87 9.12 -8.22
N VAL A 189 -0.79 7.80 -8.15
CA VAL A 189 -1.10 7.00 -6.97
C VAL A 189 0.13 6.20 -6.58
N TYR A 190 0.53 6.29 -5.31
CA TYR A 190 1.63 5.53 -4.75
C TYR A 190 1.08 4.57 -3.71
N ILE A 191 1.26 3.26 -3.93
CA ILE A 191 0.87 2.20 -3.00
C ILE A 191 2.13 1.73 -2.31
N MET A 192 2.29 2.08 -1.05
CA MET A 192 3.58 1.99 -0.35
C MET A 192 3.97 0.57 0.06
N GLU A 193 2.99 -0.31 0.26
CA GLU A 193 3.25 -1.72 0.51
C GLU A 193 2.11 -2.59 -0.05
N PRO A 194 2.35 -3.85 -0.44
CA PRO A 194 1.28 -4.76 -0.81
C PRO A 194 0.49 -5.17 0.43
N GLY A 195 -0.83 -5.01 0.37
CA GLY A 195 -1.76 -5.62 1.32
C GLY A 195 -2.03 -7.09 1.04
N TRP A 196 -2.93 -7.75 1.76
CA TRP A 196 -3.22 -9.17 1.46
C TRP A 196 -4.20 -9.37 0.32
N ASN A 197 -5.16 -8.47 0.19
CA ASN A 197 -6.20 -8.53 -0.83
C ASN A 197 -5.91 -7.55 -1.97
N PRO A 198 -5.63 -8.02 -3.20
CA PRO A 198 -5.41 -7.15 -4.36
C PRO A 198 -6.59 -6.21 -4.64
N SER A 199 -7.82 -6.65 -4.35
CA SER A 199 -9.00 -5.83 -4.61
C SER A 199 -9.02 -4.55 -3.80
N THR A 200 -8.35 -4.50 -2.64
CA THR A 200 -8.25 -3.29 -1.83
C THR A 200 -7.43 -2.21 -2.55
N ASP A 201 -6.32 -2.60 -3.18
CA ASP A 201 -5.49 -1.68 -3.97
C ASP A 201 -6.24 -1.24 -5.24
N GLU A 202 -6.92 -2.16 -5.92
CA GLU A 202 -7.76 -1.85 -7.09
C GLU A 202 -8.89 -0.89 -6.74
N GLN A 203 -9.57 -1.10 -5.61
CA GLN A 203 -10.63 -0.20 -5.13
C GLN A 203 -10.11 1.19 -4.77
N ALA A 204 -8.89 1.28 -4.22
CA ALA A 204 -8.24 2.56 -3.94
C ALA A 204 -7.93 3.32 -5.24
N VAL A 205 -7.35 2.64 -6.24
CA VAL A 205 -7.07 3.22 -7.57
C VAL A 205 -8.36 3.62 -8.28
N ASP A 206 -9.43 2.85 -8.16
CA ASP A 206 -10.75 3.15 -8.73
C ASP A 206 -11.37 4.45 -8.18
N ARG A 207 -10.89 4.99 -7.06
CA ARG A 207 -11.33 6.32 -6.58
C ARG A 207 -10.77 7.48 -7.41
N LEU A 208 -9.67 7.25 -8.12
CA LEU A 208 -9.04 8.19 -9.04
C LEU A 208 -9.36 7.87 -10.49
N TYR A 209 -9.30 6.58 -10.86
CA TYR A 209 -9.46 6.08 -12.22
C TYR A 209 -10.89 5.58 -12.46
N ARG A 210 -11.82 6.52 -12.59
CA ARG A 210 -13.24 6.25 -12.85
C ARG A 210 -13.84 7.31 -13.77
N LEU A 211 -15.10 7.12 -14.16
CA LEU A 211 -15.84 8.01 -15.07
C LEU A 211 -15.65 9.50 -14.70
N GLY A 212 -15.28 10.30 -15.70
CA GLY A 212 -14.98 11.72 -15.57
C GLY A 212 -13.53 12.04 -15.18
N GLN A 213 -12.64 11.05 -15.07
CA GLN A 213 -11.21 11.28 -15.12
C GLN A 213 -10.83 11.76 -16.52
N LYS A 214 -10.02 12.83 -16.60
CA LYS A 214 -9.65 13.51 -17.86
C LYS A 214 -8.15 13.46 -18.16
N LYS A 215 -7.34 13.03 -17.18
CA LYS A 215 -5.88 13.01 -17.27
C LYS A 215 -5.36 11.59 -17.10
N GLU A 216 -4.24 11.30 -17.75
CA GLU A 216 -3.52 10.04 -17.56
C GLU A 216 -3.26 9.78 -16.07
N VAL A 217 -3.42 8.53 -15.65
CA VAL A 217 -3.22 8.11 -14.25
C VAL A 217 -2.06 7.13 -14.18
N HIS A 218 -1.08 7.44 -13.34
CA HIS A 218 0.06 6.57 -13.06
C HIS A 218 -0.11 5.93 -11.68
N VAL A 219 0.04 4.61 -11.61
CA VAL A 219 -0.06 3.84 -10.37
C VAL A 219 1.28 3.18 -10.10
N PHE A 220 1.90 3.51 -8.96
CA PHE A 220 3.19 2.97 -8.54
C PHE A 220 3.01 2.02 -7.37
N HIS A 221 3.40 0.76 -7.55
CA HIS A 221 3.35 -0.26 -6.51
C HIS A 221 4.76 -0.48 -5.95
N TYR A 222 4.97 -0.07 -4.70
CA TYR A 222 6.24 -0.21 -4.02
C TYR A 222 6.33 -1.60 -3.38
N ILE A 223 7.43 -2.28 -3.62
CA ILE A 223 7.71 -3.62 -3.07
C ILE A 223 9.17 -3.65 -2.64
N THR A 224 9.41 -4.05 -1.40
CA THR A 224 10.76 -4.33 -0.93
C THR A 224 11.24 -5.67 -1.49
N VAL A 225 12.34 -5.66 -2.23
CA VAL A 225 12.91 -6.85 -2.87
C VAL A 225 13.65 -7.69 -1.84
N GLY A 226 13.56 -9.02 -1.96
CA GLY A 226 14.19 -9.96 -1.01
C GLY A 226 13.53 -9.98 0.37
N SER A 227 12.29 -9.49 0.48
CA SER A 227 11.54 -9.44 1.72
C SER A 227 10.22 -10.21 1.65
N ILE A 228 9.53 -10.29 2.78
CA ILE A 228 8.23 -10.93 2.95
C ILE A 228 7.15 -10.31 2.03
N GLU A 229 7.33 -9.06 1.59
CA GLU A 229 6.42 -8.41 0.65
C GLU A 229 6.38 -9.10 -0.71
N VAL A 230 7.49 -9.72 -1.14
CA VAL A 230 7.54 -10.53 -2.36
C VAL A 230 6.66 -11.77 -2.19
N ASN A 231 6.70 -12.41 -1.03
CA ASN A 231 5.89 -13.59 -0.69
C ASN A 231 4.40 -13.20 -0.66
N ILE A 232 4.06 -12.03 -0.09
CA ILE A 232 2.70 -11.47 -0.13
C ILE A 232 2.24 -11.31 -1.58
N GLN A 233 3.09 -10.77 -2.47
CA GLN A 233 2.75 -10.62 -3.88
C GLN A 233 2.54 -11.97 -4.59
N GLN A 234 3.25 -13.03 -4.18
CA GLN A 234 3.01 -14.39 -4.68
C GLN A 234 1.65 -14.93 -4.20
N VAL A 235 1.30 -14.75 -2.92
CA VAL A 235 -0.02 -15.10 -2.36
C VAL A 235 -1.13 -14.40 -3.16
N ARG A 236 -0.97 -13.10 -3.42
CA ARG A 236 -1.91 -12.30 -4.21
C ARG A 236 -2.15 -12.88 -5.60
N ARG A 237 -1.08 -13.24 -6.31
CA ARG A 237 -1.16 -13.83 -7.66
C ARG A 237 -1.90 -15.16 -7.64
N LYS A 238 -1.61 -16.03 -6.67
CA LYS A 238 -2.34 -17.30 -6.49
C LYS A 238 -3.83 -17.05 -6.21
N LYS A 239 -4.16 -16.10 -5.33
CA LYS A 239 -5.55 -15.73 -5.02
C LYS A 239 -6.28 -15.24 -6.28
N GLN A 240 -5.67 -14.38 -7.08
CA GLN A 240 -6.25 -13.88 -8.33
C GLN A 240 -6.48 -15.01 -9.35
N GLN A 241 -5.53 -15.94 -9.48
CA GLN A 241 -5.69 -17.12 -10.34
C GLN A 241 -6.87 -17.99 -9.89
N LEU A 242 -6.96 -18.28 -8.58
CA LEU A 242 -8.09 -19.03 -8.02
C LEU A 242 -9.42 -18.31 -8.24
N GLN A 243 -9.50 -17.00 -8.02
CA GLN A 243 -10.71 -16.21 -8.28
C GLN A 243 -11.13 -16.22 -9.76
N MET A 244 -10.16 -16.22 -10.68
CA MET A 244 -10.42 -16.31 -12.12
C MET A 244 -10.96 -17.69 -12.52
N LEU A 245 -10.52 -18.75 -11.83
CA LEU A 245 -11.01 -20.11 -12.05
C LEU A 245 -12.38 -20.34 -11.37
N SER A 246 -12.65 -19.69 -10.25
CA SER A 246 -13.85 -19.87 -9.41
C SER A 246 -15.03 -18.97 -9.78
N ILE A 247 -15.26 -18.66 -11.06
CA ILE A 247 -16.40 -17.84 -11.50
C ILE A 247 -17.72 -18.56 -11.17
N GLY A 248 -18.27 -18.31 -9.98
CA GLY A 248 -19.53 -18.91 -9.52
C GLY A 248 -19.79 -18.92 -8.01
N HIS A 249 -18.80 -18.77 -7.12
CA HIS A 249 -19.01 -18.76 -5.66
C HIS A 249 -18.18 -17.67 -4.97
N LEU A 250 -18.83 -16.57 -4.57
CA LEU A 250 -18.21 -15.36 -4.02
C LEU A 250 -18.07 -15.35 -2.48
N GLY A 251 -18.23 -16.49 -1.81
CA GLY A 251 -18.46 -16.53 -0.35
C GLY A 251 -17.29 -16.92 0.57
N THR A 252 -16.23 -17.58 0.09
CA THR A 252 -15.28 -18.30 0.98
C THR A 252 -13.83 -17.80 0.95
N VAL A 253 -13.57 -16.64 0.34
CA VAL A 253 -12.20 -16.27 -0.07
C VAL A 253 -11.33 -15.69 1.06
N ASP A 254 -11.90 -15.30 2.20
CA ASP A 254 -11.13 -14.68 3.29
C ASP A 254 -10.57 -15.71 4.30
N HIS A 255 -11.27 -16.82 4.56
CA HIS A 255 -10.72 -17.88 5.41
C HIS A 255 -9.66 -18.71 4.66
N GLU A 256 -9.79 -18.83 3.33
CA GLU A 256 -8.74 -19.39 2.47
C GLU A 256 -7.51 -18.50 2.40
N LEU A 257 -7.64 -17.19 2.61
CA LEU A 257 -6.51 -16.26 2.59
C LEU A 257 -5.54 -16.60 3.72
N GLU A 258 -6.00 -16.76 4.96
CA GLU A 258 -5.13 -17.13 6.09
C GLU A 258 -4.41 -18.46 5.83
N LYS A 259 -5.13 -19.48 5.33
CA LYS A 259 -4.53 -20.76 4.95
C LYS A 259 -3.51 -20.61 3.82
N LEU A 260 -3.82 -19.82 2.79
CA LEU A 260 -2.93 -19.59 1.64
C LEU A 260 -1.69 -18.76 2.02
N ILE A 261 -1.85 -17.81 2.95
CA ILE A 261 -0.77 -17.02 3.55
C ILE A 261 0.14 -17.96 4.31
N VAL A 262 -0.40 -18.74 5.25
CA VAL A 262 0.36 -19.72 6.02
C VAL A 262 1.02 -20.71 5.07
N GLU A 263 0.31 -21.29 4.10
CA GLU A 263 0.89 -22.25 3.17
C GLU A 263 1.95 -21.66 2.23
N THR A 264 1.83 -20.40 1.80
CA THR A 264 2.80 -19.79 0.87
C THR A 264 4.01 -19.24 1.60
N ILE A 265 3.84 -18.82 2.85
CA ILE A 265 4.94 -18.43 3.74
C ILE A 265 5.64 -19.67 4.31
N GLU A 266 4.89 -20.72 4.66
CA GLU A 266 5.45 -22.04 4.94
C GLU A 266 6.18 -22.51 3.69
N LYS A 267 5.54 -22.49 2.50
CA LYS A 267 6.04 -22.45 1.10
C LYS A 267 7.46 -22.00 0.74
N SER A 268 8.01 -21.01 1.42
CA SER A 268 9.13 -20.19 0.93
C SER A 268 10.26 -20.20 1.93
#